data_AF-A0A7X5UTI6-F1
#
_entry.id   AF-A0A7X5UTI6-F1
#
_cell.length_a   1.000
_cell.length_b   1.000
_cell.length_c   1.000
_cell.angle_alpha   90.00
_cell.angle_beta   90.00
_cell.angle_gamma   90.00
#
_symmetry.space_group_name_H-M   'P 1'
#
loop_
_entity.id
_entity.type
_entity.pdbx_description
1 polymer ?
#
loop_
_entity_poly.entity_id
_entity_poly.type
_entity_poly.pdbx_seq_one_letter_code
_entity_poly.pdbx_strand_id
1 'polypeptide(L)'
;MAELEPVVLPASVAASHLRACAEALAAAPGVELAELAAVVGHVVSGQRNLAEALEALARRVRAGCADPALAAVPTADLAALAEVLQAAATAFGCSAQALTESEPLVETIAEMAGGHTRL
;
A
#
# COMPACT_ATOMS: atom_id res chain seq x y z
N MET A 1 17.11 22.21 20.09
CA MET A 1 16.35 21.00 19.75
C MET A 1 17.00 20.44 18.51
N ALA A 2 17.68 19.29 18.60
CA ALA A 2 18.28 18.67 17.43
C ALA A 2 17.14 18.13 16.55
N GLU A 3 16.98 18.69 15.36
CA GLU A 3 16.11 18.13 14.35
C GLU A 3 16.69 16.77 13.96
N LEU A 4 15.94 15.69 14.23
CA LEU A 4 16.31 14.36 13.77
C LEU A 4 16.15 14.37 12.24
N GLU A 5 17.27 14.30 11.52
CA GLU A 5 17.24 14.13 10.07
C GLU A 5 16.41 12.88 9.74
N PRO A 6 15.51 12.95 8.75
CA PRO A 6 14.67 11.83 8.38
C PRO A 6 15.55 10.65 7.95
N VAL A 7 15.44 9.53 8.67
CA VAL A 7 16.17 8.30 8.35
C VAL A 7 15.64 7.75 7.03
N VAL A 8 16.44 7.88 5.97
CA VAL A 8 16.16 7.23 4.68
C VAL A 8 16.63 5.78 4.77
N LEU A 9 15.68 4.86 4.92
CA LEU A 9 15.97 3.43 4.96
C LEU A 9 16.23 2.87 3.54
N PRO A 10 17.09 1.84 3.40
CA PRO A 10 17.17 1.09 2.15
C PRO A 10 15.80 0.51 1.75
N ALA A 11 15.49 0.52 0.46
CA ALA A 11 14.17 0.08 -0.05
C ALA A 11 13.82 -1.37 0.35
N SER A 12 14.82 -2.25 0.43
CA SER A 12 14.65 -3.64 0.88
C SER A 12 14.25 -3.74 2.36
N VAL A 13 14.77 -2.84 3.21
CA VAL A 13 14.41 -2.77 4.63
C VAL A 13 12.97 -2.28 4.77
N ALA A 14 12.59 -1.22 4.06
CA ALA A 14 11.21 -0.72 4.04
C ALA A 14 10.22 -1.80 3.56
N ALA A 15 10.55 -2.54 2.51
CA ALA A 15 9.73 -3.65 2.02
C ALA A 15 9.60 -4.79 3.05
N SER A 16 10.66 -5.10 3.79
CA SER A 16 10.60 -6.10 4.86
C SER A 16 9.69 -5.65 6.01
N HIS A 17 9.74 -4.38 6.40
CA HIS A 17 8.83 -3.85 7.44
C HIS A 17 7.38 -3.86 6.98
N LEU A 18 7.10 -3.46 5.73
CA LEU A 18 5.77 -3.54 5.15
C LEU A 18 5.22 -4.97 5.24
N ARG A 19 6.02 -5.97 4.84
CA ARG A 19 5.63 -7.39 4.94
C ARG A 19 5.30 -7.78 6.39
N ALA A 20 6.16 -7.45 7.34
CA ALA A 20 5.95 -7.79 8.75
C ALA A 20 4.68 -7.13 9.32
N CYS A 21 4.40 -5.86 8.97
CA CYS A 21 3.17 -5.18 9.38
C CYS A 21 1.92 -5.82 8.78
N ALA A 22 1.96 -6.20 7.49
CA ALA A 22 0.86 -6.89 6.84
C ALA A 22 0.59 -8.27 7.47
N GLU A 23 1.65 -9.03 7.79
CA GLU A 23 1.57 -10.31 8.51
C GLU A 23 0.93 -10.13 9.90
N ALA A 24 1.35 -9.09 10.65
CA ALA A 24 0.79 -8.79 11.96
C ALA A 24 -0.69 -8.40 11.89
N LEU A 25 -1.08 -7.58 10.91
CA LEU A 25 -2.48 -7.19 10.69
C LEU A 25 -3.35 -8.40 10.33
N ALA A 26 -2.84 -9.30 9.48
CA ALA A 26 -3.56 -10.52 9.10
C ALA A 26 -3.75 -11.51 10.27
N ALA A 27 -2.88 -11.46 11.28
CA ALA A 27 -2.93 -12.31 12.47
C ALA A 27 -3.63 -11.66 13.67
N ALA A 28 -4.11 -10.41 13.55
CA ALA A 28 -4.73 -9.70 14.65
C ALA A 28 -6.00 -10.44 15.12
N PRO A 29 -6.17 -10.71 16.44
CA PRO A 29 -7.44 -11.15 16.96
C PRO A 29 -8.49 -10.03 16.74
N GLY A 30 -9.78 -10.41 16.63
CA GLY A 30 -10.89 -9.52 16.24
C GLY A 30 -10.80 -8.08 16.76
N VAL A 31 -11.23 -7.13 15.93
CA VAL A 31 -10.98 -5.71 16.11
C VAL A 31 -12.23 -5.02 16.66
N GLU A 32 -12.09 -4.11 17.62
CA GLU A 32 -13.24 -3.30 18.06
C GLU A 32 -13.72 -2.41 16.90
N LEU A 33 -15.01 -2.11 16.82
CA LEU A 33 -15.57 -1.32 15.71
C LEU A 33 -14.90 0.07 15.55
N ALA A 34 -14.54 0.72 16.66
CA ALA A 34 -13.81 1.98 16.62
C ALA A 34 -12.36 1.83 16.09
N GLU A 35 -11.73 0.69 16.38
CA GLU A 35 -10.39 0.34 15.88
C GLU A 35 -10.45 -0.07 14.39
N LEU A 36 -11.55 -0.68 13.94
CA LEU A 36 -11.77 -1.04 12.53
C LEU A 36 -11.69 0.18 11.62
N ALA A 37 -12.35 1.29 11.97
CA ALA A 37 -12.33 2.51 11.16
C ALA A 37 -10.90 3.07 11.01
N ALA A 38 -10.14 3.09 12.11
CA ALA A 38 -8.73 3.51 12.08
C ALA A 38 -7.87 2.56 11.24
N VAL A 39 -8.05 1.24 11.39
CA VAL A 39 -7.36 0.22 10.58
C VAL A 39 -7.66 0.42 9.09
N VAL A 40 -8.93 0.59 8.71
CA VAL A 40 -9.31 0.85 7.32
C VAL A 40 -8.65 2.13 6.80
N GLY A 41 -8.64 3.22 7.57
CA GLY A 41 -7.97 4.47 7.20
C GLY A 41 -6.47 4.29 6.97
N HIS A 42 -5.78 3.52 7.81
CA HIS A 42 -4.38 3.17 7.62
C HIS A 42 -4.14 2.27 6.40
N VAL A 43 -5.03 1.30 6.14
CA VAL A 43 -4.97 0.45 4.95
C VAL A 43 -5.14 1.28 3.68
N VAL A 44 -6.15 2.16 3.62
CA VAL A 44 -6.36 3.08 2.48
C VAL A 44 -5.11 3.93 2.21
N SER A 45 -4.54 4.52 3.26
CA SER A 45 -3.31 5.32 3.14
C SER A 45 -2.14 4.48 2.65
N GLY A 46 -1.98 3.26 3.17
CA GLY A 46 -0.98 2.30 2.72
C GLY A 46 -1.14 1.91 1.25
N GLN A 47 -2.37 1.63 0.81
CA GLN A 47 -2.67 1.28 -0.58
C GLN A 47 -2.35 2.43 -1.54
N ARG A 48 -2.64 3.69 -1.17
CA ARG A 48 -2.27 4.88 -1.97
C ARG A 48 -0.75 5.02 -2.10
N ASN A 49 -0.02 4.90 -0.98
CA ASN A 49 1.44 4.95 -0.99
C ASN A 49 2.05 3.81 -1.83
N LEU A 50 1.46 2.61 -1.77
CA LEU A 50 1.90 1.48 -2.60
C LEU A 50 1.60 1.70 -4.08
N ALA A 51 0.46 2.28 -4.42
CA ALA A 51 0.14 2.65 -5.79
C ALA A 51 1.20 3.62 -6.37
N GLU A 52 1.53 4.67 -5.63
CA GLU A 52 2.56 5.64 -6.04
C GLU A 52 3.96 5.00 -6.17
N ALA A 53 4.33 4.14 -5.21
CA ALA A 53 5.61 3.44 -5.25
C ALA A 53 5.72 2.50 -6.46
N LEU A 54 4.66 1.74 -6.76
CA LEU A 54 4.60 0.84 -7.91
C LEU A 54 4.62 1.60 -9.24
N GLU A 55 3.91 2.72 -9.33
CA GLU A 55 3.96 3.60 -10.51
C GLU A 55 5.37 4.19 -10.71
N ALA A 56 6.04 4.62 -9.64
CA ALA A 56 7.41 5.09 -9.70
C ALA A 56 8.39 3.99 -10.15
N LEU A 57 8.21 2.75 -9.67
CA LEU A 57 8.99 1.61 -10.12
C LEU A 57 8.73 1.28 -11.59
N ALA A 58 7.46 1.29 -12.03
CA ALA A 58 7.10 1.07 -13.44
C ALA A 58 7.80 2.10 -14.35
N ARG A 59 7.79 3.38 -13.98
CA ARG A 59 8.50 4.45 -14.71
C ARG A 59 10.01 4.21 -14.75
N ARG A 60 10.62 3.78 -13.63
CA ARG A 60 12.05 3.46 -13.56
C ARG A 60 12.42 2.28 -14.45
N VAL A 61 11.61 1.21 -14.46
CA VAL A 61 11.83 0.05 -15.34
C VAL A 61 11.75 0.46 -16.81
N ARG A 62 10.77 1.30 -17.20
CA ARG A 62 10.66 1.84 -18.57
C ARG A 62 11.87 2.68 -18.97
N ALA A 63 12.37 3.51 -18.05
CA ALA A 63 13.57 4.33 -18.28
C ALA A 63 14.86 3.48 -18.29
N GLY A 64 14.89 2.40 -17.51
CA GLY A 64 16.00 1.47 -17.36
C GLY A 64 16.34 0.66 -18.61
N CYS A 65 15.55 0.73 -19.68
CA CYS A 65 15.92 0.18 -20.99
C CYS A 65 17.26 0.74 -21.52
N ALA A 66 17.71 1.89 -21.01
CA ALA A 66 19.01 2.48 -21.33
C ALA A 66 20.10 2.21 -20.26
N ASP A 67 19.78 1.50 -19.17
CA ASP A 67 20.72 1.20 -18.08
C ASP A 67 21.66 0.03 -18.45
N PRO A 68 22.98 0.21 -18.41
CA PRO A 68 23.95 -0.86 -18.67
C PRO A 68 23.77 -2.09 -17.78
N ALA A 69 23.28 -1.92 -16.54
CA ALA A 69 23.01 -3.02 -15.62
C ALA A 69 21.86 -3.93 -16.10
N LEU A 70 20.97 -3.39 -16.93
CA LEU A 70 19.83 -4.11 -17.50
C LEU A 70 20.04 -4.48 -18.98
N ALA A 71 21.22 -4.21 -19.54
CA ALA A 71 21.50 -4.43 -20.97
C ALA A 71 21.36 -5.90 -21.41
N ALA A 72 21.49 -6.85 -20.48
CA ALA A 72 21.31 -8.27 -20.75
C ALA A 72 19.83 -8.72 -20.71
N VAL A 73 18.92 -7.89 -20.20
CA VAL A 73 17.50 -8.22 -20.08
C VAL A 73 16.79 -7.90 -21.40
N PRO A 74 16.02 -8.84 -21.98
CA PRO A 74 15.22 -8.55 -23.16
C PRO A 74 14.28 -7.37 -22.93
N THR A 75 14.26 -6.42 -23.86
CA THR A 75 13.41 -5.22 -23.75
C THR A 75 11.93 -5.56 -23.58
N ALA A 76 11.47 -6.66 -24.19
CA ALA A 76 10.11 -7.16 -24.03
C ALA A 76 9.78 -7.55 -22.58
N ASP A 77 10.74 -8.17 -21.87
CA ASP A 77 10.55 -8.58 -20.47
C ASP A 77 10.51 -7.37 -19.53
N LEU A 78 11.35 -6.35 -19.78
CA LEU A 78 11.30 -5.08 -19.04
C LEU A 78 9.97 -4.34 -19.28
N ALA A 79 9.47 -4.34 -20.52
CA ALA A 79 8.17 -3.74 -20.85
C ALA A 79 7.03 -4.47 -20.12
N ALA A 80 7.02 -5.81 -20.16
CA ALA A 80 6.03 -6.62 -19.46
C ALA A 80 6.07 -6.38 -17.94
N LEU A 81 7.26 -6.31 -17.33
CA LEU A 81 7.40 -6.00 -15.91
C LEU A 81 6.84 -4.61 -15.57
N ALA A 82 7.13 -3.61 -16.39
CA ALA A 82 6.59 -2.26 -16.19
C ALA A 82 5.06 -2.20 -16.33
N GLU A 83 4.47 -3.01 -17.20
CA GLU A 83 3.01 -3.15 -17.32
C GLU A 83 2.40 -3.81 -16.09
N VAL A 84 3.00 -4.88 -15.58
CA VAL A 84 2.56 -5.54 -14.33
C VAL A 84 2.60 -4.57 -13.15
N LEU A 85 3.69 -3.81 -13.00
CA LEU A 85 3.82 -2.81 -11.93
C LEU A 85 2.76 -1.71 -12.05
N GLN A 86 2.47 -1.25 -13.28
CA GLN A 86 1.42 -0.25 -13.53
C GLN A 86 0.03 -0.80 -13.20
N ALA A 87 -0.28 -2.03 -13.63
CA ALA A 87 -1.55 -2.68 -13.35
C ALA A 87 -1.76 -2.87 -11.83
N ALA A 88 -0.71 -3.27 -11.11
CA ALA A 88 -0.75 -3.37 -9.66
C ALA A 88 -0.99 -2.01 -9.00
N ALA A 89 -0.32 -0.95 -9.46
CA ALA A 89 -0.55 0.41 -8.97
C ALA A 89 -2.02 0.84 -9.13
N THR A 90 -2.60 0.60 -10.31
CA THR A 90 -4.02 0.88 -10.57
C THR A 90 -4.93 0.07 -9.65
N ALA A 91 -4.67 -1.22 -9.46
CA ALA A 91 -5.48 -2.07 -8.59
C ALA A 91 -5.48 -1.58 -7.13
N PHE A 92 -4.30 -1.19 -6.60
CA PHE A 92 -4.20 -0.59 -5.27
C PHE A 92 -4.95 0.73 -5.17
N GLY A 93 -4.83 1.60 -6.18
CA GLY A 93 -5.58 2.86 -6.24
C GLY A 93 -7.10 2.66 -6.23
N CYS A 94 -7.60 1.75 -7.07
CA CYS A 94 -9.02 1.40 -7.12
C CYS A 94 -9.51 0.79 -5.79
N SER A 95 -8.73 -0.11 -5.17
CA SER A 95 -9.07 -0.67 -3.86
C SER A 95 -9.14 0.42 -2.78
N ALA A 96 -8.19 1.35 -2.77
CA ALA A 96 -8.17 2.44 -1.80
C ALA A 96 -9.38 3.36 -1.97
N GLN A 97 -9.77 3.63 -3.21
CA GLN A 97 -10.97 4.41 -3.52
C GLN A 97 -12.22 3.69 -3.04
N ALA A 98 -12.39 2.40 -3.36
CA ALA A 98 -13.56 1.63 -2.92
C ALA A 98 -13.72 1.60 -1.40
N LEU A 99 -12.62 1.47 -0.65
CA LEU A 99 -12.64 1.54 0.81
C LEU A 99 -12.96 2.97 1.32
N THR A 100 -12.47 4.00 0.64
CA THR A 100 -12.82 5.39 0.99
C THR A 100 -14.33 5.63 0.78
N GLU A 101 -14.88 5.13 -0.33
CA GLU A 101 -16.31 5.23 -0.63
C GLU A 101 -17.20 4.46 0.37
N SER A 102 -16.63 3.51 1.12
CA SER A 102 -17.32 2.78 2.18
C SER A 102 -17.38 3.50 3.53
N GLU A 103 -16.71 4.65 3.71
CA GLU A 103 -16.70 5.40 4.98
C GLU A 103 -18.10 5.68 5.55
N PRO A 104 -19.10 6.15 4.76
CA PRO A 104 -20.46 6.37 5.27
C PRO A 104 -21.14 5.09 5.78
N LEU A 105 -20.80 3.94 5.21
CA LEU A 105 -21.32 2.65 5.65
C LEU A 105 -20.73 2.26 7.02
N VAL A 106 -19.44 2.51 7.24
CA VAL A 106 -18.78 2.25 8.54
C VAL A 106 -19.39 3.12 9.63
N GLU A 107 -19.67 4.40 9.34
CA GLU A 107 -20.36 5.30 10.27
C GLU A 107 -21.77 4.79 10.62
N THR A 108 -22.54 4.39 9.60
CA THR A 108 -23.90 3.83 9.80
C THR A 108 -23.86 2.58 10.69
N ILE A 109 -22.88 1.69 10.48
CA ILE A 109 -22.71 0.48 11.30
C ILE A 109 -22.33 0.85 12.74
N ALA A 110 -21.47 1.86 12.94
CA ALA A 110 -21.08 2.35 14.27
C ALA A 110 -22.25 2.93 15.06
N GLU A 111 -23.11 3.70 14.41
CA GLU A 111 -24.33 4.24 15.04
C GLU A 111 -25.31 3.12 15.44
N MET A 112 -25.46 2.10 14.58
CA MET A 112 -26.38 0.96 14.79
C MET A 112 -25.90 -0.02 15.86
N ALA A 113 -24.58 -0.20 16.02
CA ALA A 113 -23.99 -1.17 16.95
C ALA A 113 -24.12 -0.78 18.44
N GLY A 114 -24.54 0.45 18.75
CA GLY A 114 -24.95 0.87 20.10
C GLY A 114 -24.05 0.38 21.24
N GLY A 115 -22.90 1.02 21.49
CA GLY A 115 -22.07 0.84 22.70
C GLY A 115 -21.52 -0.56 23.00
N HIS A 116 -21.81 -1.59 22.21
CA HIS A 116 -21.33 -2.96 22.38
C HIS A 116 -20.57 -3.38 21.12
N THR A 117 -19.25 -3.12 21.10
CA THR A 117 -18.43 -2.94 19.89
C THR A 117 -17.44 -4.08 19.58
N ARG A 118 -17.68 -5.32 20.03
CA ARG A 118 -16.80 -6.44 19.66
C ARG A 118 -17.23 -7.09 18.34
N LEU A 119 -16.31 -7.11 17.36
CA LEU A 119 -16.42 -7.85 16.10
C LEU A 119 -15.45 -9.03 16.05
#